data_AF-A0A962PBW6-F1
#
_entry.id   AF-A0A962PBW6-F1
#
_cell.length_a   1.000
_cell.length_b   1.000
_cell.length_c   1.000
_cell.angle_alpha   90.00
_cell.angle_beta   90.00
_cell.angle_gamma   90.00
#
_symmetry.space_group_name_H-M   'P 1'
#
loop_
_entity.id
_entity.type
_entity.pdbx_description
1 polymer ?
#
loop_
_entity_poly.entity_id
_entity_poly.type
_entity_poly.pdbx_seq_one_letter_code
_entity_poly.pdbx_strand_id
1 'polypeptide(L)'
;MHTRVIGAILKKDVHGLLPMILLAFVVFFIQPVIAGMDLDSASDFWITLQGNFYWLGYGIALLLLISVLQLDPADSLNHDWLTRPVTRTDWLMAKLLFLLVTIYAPVVLARLVLNLGNDYGLLRTLGYALTIENPAALLPVPLIFSVALMTPTLRRFLLVSVLIFMVFLGPAWDVSRPLFDLLGIDLGTDYDGLMWLQALPLVVWGCAAAGLIYWLRYARRQSGRAWLVLGCCVALYFLTVFTPPSLYGWDQAIAIHRAFLNRDLPDENVLDEAVSLKHDSACFAAARLDSLASDPVLSQAGLYEDIVERA
;
A
#
# COMPACT_ATOMS: atom_id res chain seq x y z
N MET A 1 7.70 7.47 28.39
CA MET A 1 7.76 8.09 27.04
C MET A 1 8.12 9.55 27.23
N HIS A 2 9.25 9.98 26.70
CA HIS A 2 9.76 11.34 26.93
C HIS A 2 9.52 12.22 25.69
N THR A 3 8.41 12.96 25.69
CA THR A 3 7.98 13.81 24.56
C THR A 3 9.03 14.80 24.10
N ARG A 4 9.82 15.38 25.03
CA ARG A 4 10.93 16.29 24.71
C ARG A 4 12.04 15.63 23.90
N VAL A 5 12.35 14.36 24.21
CA VAL A 5 13.39 13.59 23.51
C VAL A 5 12.91 13.25 22.10
N ILE A 6 11.67 12.79 21.97
CA ILE A 6 11.03 12.48 20.68
C ILE A 6 11.03 13.73 19.78
N GLY A 7 10.62 14.88 20.32
CA GLY A 7 10.61 16.14 19.57
C GLY A 7 12.00 16.60 19.13
N ALA A 8 13.04 16.36 19.95
CA ALA A 8 14.42 16.68 19.57
C ALA A 8 14.94 15.78 18.44
N ILE A 9 14.66 14.47 18.49
CA ILE A 9 15.01 13.53 17.41
C ILE A 9 14.27 13.92 16.13
N LEU A 10 12.97 14.17 16.23
CA LEU A 10 12.14 14.58 15.09
C LEU A 10 12.67 15.87 14.46
N LYS A 11 12.98 16.90 15.27
CA LYS A 11 13.54 18.16 14.79
C LYS A 11 14.86 17.93 14.04
N LYS A 12 15.75 17.10 14.58
CA LYS A 12 17.02 16.73 13.95
C LYS A 12 16.79 16.06 12.60
N ASP A 13 15.92 15.05 12.54
CA ASP A 13 15.62 14.31 11.31
C ASP A 13 14.98 15.21 10.24
N VAL A 14 14.07 16.11 10.64
CA VAL A 14 13.46 17.10 9.74
C VAL A 14 14.50 18.05 9.15
N HIS A 15 15.45 18.53 9.95
CA HIS A 15 16.51 19.40 9.42
C HIS A 15 17.47 18.62 8.51
N GLY A 16 17.78 17.37 8.86
CA GLY A 16 18.68 16.52 8.06
C GLY A 16 18.10 16.11 6.71
N LEU A 17 16.78 15.97 6.61
CA LEU A 17 16.07 15.52 5.40
C LEU A 17 15.20 16.60 4.75
N LEU A 18 15.33 17.87 5.15
CA LEU A 18 14.49 18.98 4.69
C LEU A 18 14.26 19.02 3.17
N PRO A 19 15.29 18.95 2.29
CA PRO A 19 15.05 19.02 0.85
C PRO A 19 14.19 17.85 0.34
N MET A 20 14.39 16.65 0.89
CA MET A 20 13.61 15.47 0.50
C MET A 20 12.18 15.53 1.07
N ILE A 21 11.99 16.08 2.27
CA ILE A 21 10.66 16.31 2.85
C ILE A 21 9.87 17.31 2.01
N LEU A 22 10.49 18.40 1.55
CA LEU A 22 9.83 19.39 0.69
C LEU A 22 9.40 18.78 -0.64
N LEU A 23 10.29 18.01 -1.28
CA LEU A 23 9.96 17.28 -2.51
C LEU A 23 8.80 16.30 -2.29
N ALA A 24 8.88 15.51 -1.22
CA ALA A 24 7.85 14.54 -0.85
C ALA A 24 6.51 15.20 -0.56
N PHE A 25 6.51 16.34 0.15
CA PHE A 25 5.31 17.10 0.43
C PHE A 25 4.61 17.52 -0.86
N VAL A 26 5.34 18.06 -1.84
CA VAL A 26 4.78 18.44 -3.14
C VAL A 26 4.21 17.23 -3.87
N VAL A 27 4.95 16.13 -3.95
CA VAL A 27 4.52 14.92 -4.66
C VAL A 27 3.27 14.31 -4.01
N PHE A 28 3.28 14.12 -2.69
CA PHE A 28 2.15 13.55 -1.96
C PHE A 28 0.94 14.47 -1.89
N PHE A 29 1.14 15.79 -2.00
CA PHE A 29 0.03 16.74 -2.07
C PHE A 29 -0.62 16.73 -3.46
N ILE A 30 0.18 16.64 -4.52
CA ILE A 30 -0.32 16.61 -5.91
C ILE A 30 -0.98 15.27 -6.25
N GLN A 31 -0.50 14.16 -5.68
CA GLN A 31 -0.97 12.82 -6.06
C GLN A 31 -2.50 12.63 -5.92
N PRO A 32 -3.16 12.99 -4.80
CA PRO A 32 -4.62 12.92 -4.70
C PRO A 32 -5.34 13.87 -5.67
N VAL A 33 -4.73 14.99 -6.04
CA VAL A 33 -5.30 15.93 -7.01
C VAL A 33 -5.35 15.29 -8.38
N ILE A 34 -4.26 14.64 -8.81
CA ILE A 34 -4.21 13.89 -10.08
C ILE A 34 -5.22 12.75 -10.04
N ALA A 35 -5.26 12.00 -8.95
CA ALA A 35 -6.19 10.87 -8.77
C ALA A 35 -7.66 11.28 -8.82
N GLY A 36 -7.99 12.50 -8.39
CA GLY A 36 -9.36 13.02 -8.40
C GLY A 36 -9.77 13.66 -9.73
N MET A 37 -8.84 13.85 -10.67
CA MET A 37 -9.19 14.20 -12.04
C MET A 37 -9.66 12.90 -12.69
N ASP A 38 -10.96 12.81 -12.98
CA ASP A 38 -11.57 11.67 -13.68
C ASP A 38 -11.02 11.58 -15.11
N LEU A 39 -9.84 10.99 -15.23
CA LEU A 39 -9.03 10.91 -16.45
C LEU A 39 -9.20 9.54 -17.14
N ASP A 40 -10.08 8.69 -16.63
CA ASP A 40 -10.32 7.35 -17.18
C ASP A 40 -11.01 7.42 -18.55
N SER A 41 -11.76 8.49 -18.82
CA SER A 41 -12.30 8.79 -20.16
C SER A 41 -11.31 9.57 -21.05
N ALA A 42 -10.13 9.91 -20.54
CA ALA A 42 -9.13 10.70 -21.26
C ALA A 42 -8.15 9.78 -22.02
N SER A 43 -7.37 10.36 -22.94
CA SER A 43 -6.36 9.64 -23.73
C SER A 43 -5.41 8.81 -22.85
N ASP A 44 -4.96 7.64 -23.32
CA ASP A 44 -3.97 6.72 -22.69
C ASP A 44 -2.77 7.40 -22.00
N PHE A 45 -2.38 8.57 -22.52
CA PHE A 45 -1.36 9.42 -21.93
C PHE A 45 -1.63 9.76 -20.45
N TRP A 46 -2.87 10.13 -20.09
CA TRP A 46 -3.23 10.56 -18.74
C TRP A 46 -3.22 9.41 -17.74
N ILE A 47 -3.76 8.25 -18.14
CA ILE A 47 -3.71 7.01 -17.35
C ILE A 47 -2.24 6.64 -17.08
N THR A 48 -1.40 6.71 -18.10
CA THR A 48 0.04 6.43 -17.98
C THR A 48 0.74 7.44 -17.06
N LEU A 49 0.41 8.72 -17.17
CA LEU A 49 0.97 9.77 -16.32
C LEU A 49 0.60 9.56 -14.85
N GLN A 50 -0.67 9.28 -14.57
CA GLN A 50 -1.18 8.97 -13.24
C GLN A 50 -0.47 7.77 -12.63
N GLY A 51 -0.35 6.66 -13.38
CA GLY A 51 0.40 5.48 -12.95
C GLY A 51 1.86 5.79 -12.59
N ASN A 52 2.56 6.56 -13.43
CA ASN A 52 3.94 6.98 -13.15
C ASN A 52 4.06 7.87 -11.91
N PHE A 53 3.09 8.76 -11.66
CA PHE A 53 3.07 9.60 -10.46
C PHE A 53 2.89 8.77 -9.18
N TYR A 54 2.06 7.72 -9.21
CA TYR A 54 1.95 6.78 -8.09
C TYR A 54 3.27 6.08 -7.78
N TRP A 55 3.97 5.59 -8.81
CA TRP A 55 5.28 4.97 -8.65
C TRP A 55 6.34 5.95 -8.14
N LEU A 56 6.30 7.20 -8.60
CA LEU A 56 7.16 8.27 -8.11
C LEU A 56 6.93 8.54 -6.62
N GLY A 57 5.67 8.72 -6.22
CA GLY A 57 5.28 8.92 -4.82
C GLY A 57 5.73 7.75 -3.93
N TYR A 58 5.46 6.52 -4.38
CA TYR A 58 5.92 5.31 -3.69
C TYR A 58 7.44 5.26 -3.55
N GLY A 59 8.19 5.53 -4.62
CA GLY A 59 9.65 5.58 -4.59
C GLY A 59 10.20 6.62 -3.59
N ILE A 60 9.61 7.81 -3.56
CA ILE A 60 9.99 8.88 -2.61
C ILE A 60 9.66 8.49 -1.17
N ALA A 61 8.51 7.84 -0.93
CA ALA A 61 8.15 7.31 0.40
C ALA A 61 9.21 6.32 0.89
N LEU A 62 9.64 5.40 0.04
CA LEU A 62 10.68 4.44 0.36
C LEU A 62 12.03 5.10 0.64
N LEU A 63 12.43 6.07 -0.18
CA LEU A 63 13.68 6.81 0.04
C LEU A 63 13.66 7.58 1.36
N LEU A 64 12.53 8.21 1.73
CA LEU A 64 12.34 8.82 3.04
C LEU A 64 12.46 7.82 4.18
N LEU A 65 11.77 6.67 4.06
CA LEU A 65 11.81 5.58 5.02
C LEU A 65 13.23 5.08 5.26
N ILE A 66 13.97 4.81 4.19
CA ILE A 66 15.34 4.30 4.27
C ILE A 66 16.25 5.38 4.88
N SER A 67 16.15 6.62 4.40
CA SER A 67 17.03 7.70 4.83
C SER A 67 16.86 8.02 6.31
N VAL A 68 15.62 8.10 6.81
CA VAL A 68 15.38 8.44 8.22
C VAL A 68 15.90 7.36 9.16
N LEU A 69 15.85 6.09 8.75
CA LEU A 69 16.41 4.97 9.51
C LEU A 69 17.94 4.94 9.44
N GLN A 70 18.52 5.27 8.28
CA GLN A 70 19.96 5.29 8.06
C GLN A 70 20.69 6.52 8.63
N LEU A 71 19.96 7.58 8.98
CA LEU A 71 20.53 8.73 9.70
C LEU A 71 21.09 8.35 11.09
N ASP A 72 20.53 7.32 11.72
CA ASP A 72 20.96 6.83 13.03
C ASP A 72 21.17 5.31 13.01
N PRO A 73 22.21 4.79 12.33
CA PRO A 73 22.38 3.36 12.17
C PRO A 73 22.82 2.73 13.49
N ALA A 74 22.28 1.55 13.80
CA ALA A 74 22.57 0.79 15.03
C ALA A 74 24.07 0.48 15.25
N ASP A 75 24.83 0.39 14.15
CA ASP A 75 26.27 0.08 14.16
C ASP A 75 27.16 1.31 14.29
N SER A 76 26.59 2.51 14.38
CA SER A 76 27.41 3.71 14.41
C SER A 76 28.17 3.82 15.74
N LEU A 77 29.48 3.57 15.67
CA LEU A 77 30.46 3.74 16.76
C LEU A 77 30.62 5.22 17.17
N ASN A 78 30.22 6.15 16.30
CA ASN A 78 30.41 7.59 16.48
C ASN A 78 29.14 8.33 16.94
N HIS A 79 27.99 7.64 17.07
CA HIS A 79 26.72 8.32 17.36
C HIS A 79 26.36 8.28 18.85
N ASP A 80 25.86 9.42 19.32
CA ASP A 80 25.64 9.90 20.69
C ASP A 80 24.68 9.04 21.56
N TRP A 81 24.22 7.89 21.06
CA TRP A 81 23.32 6.99 21.80
C TRP A 81 24.04 6.12 22.84
N LEU A 82 25.38 6.01 22.73
CA LEU A 82 26.23 5.42 23.77
C LEU A 82 26.51 6.39 24.93
N THR A 83 26.48 7.69 24.67
CA THR A 83 26.78 8.77 25.63
C THR A 83 25.51 9.35 26.25
N ARG A 84 24.37 9.31 25.55
CA ARG A 84 23.07 9.72 26.08
C ARG A 84 22.07 8.56 26.09
N PRO A 85 21.46 8.23 27.23
CA PRO A 85 20.47 7.16 27.32
C PRO A 85 19.15 7.58 26.65
N VAL A 86 19.08 7.50 25.32
CA VAL A 86 17.80 7.58 24.60
C VAL A 86 17.11 6.23 24.73
N THR A 87 15.86 6.21 25.21
CA THR A 87 15.12 4.96 25.26
C THR A 87 14.82 4.48 23.83
N ARG A 88 14.94 3.17 23.62
CA ARG A 88 14.73 2.54 22.31
C ARG A 88 13.32 2.83 21.77
N THR A 89 12.33 2.77 22.67
CA THR A 89 10.93 3.09 22.36
C THR A 89 10.75 4.52 21.91
N ASP A 90 11.40 5.50 22.57
CA ASP A 90 11.31 6.91 22.15
C ASP A 90 11.94 7.12 20.77
N TRP A 91 13.05 6.42 20.44
CA TRP A 91 13.63 6.46 19.09
C TRP A 91 12.68 5.90 18.04
N LEU A 92 12.09 4.71 18.26
CA LEU A 92 11.19 4.09 17.29
C LEU A 92 9.94 4.94 17.07
N MET A 93 9.35 5.46 18.16
CA MET A 93 8.21 6.36 18.08
C MET A 93 8.54 7.65 17.33
N ALA A 94 9.74 8.21 17.50
CA ALA A 94 10.16 9.39 16.75
C ALA A 94 10.25 9.10 15.24
N LYS A 95 10.80 7.94 14.84
CA LYS A 95 10.89 7.55 13.42
C LYS A 95 9.51 7.28 12.81
N LEU A 96 8.62 6.60 13.54
CA LEU A 96 7.24 6.37 13.09
C LEU A 96 6.45 7.68 12.98
N LEU A 97 6.59 8.58 13.96
CA LEU A 97 5.96 9.91 13.92
C LEU A 97 6.50 10.74 12.76
N PHE A 98 7.80 10.68 12.47
CA PHE A 98 8.39 11.33 11.31
C PHE A 98 7.73 10.87 10.01
N LEU A 99 7.60 9.55 9.82
CA LEU A 99 6.99 8.98 8.61
C LEU A 99 5.50 9.35 8.50
N LEU A 100 4.77 9.31 9.61
CA LEU A 100 3.37 9.72 9.66
C LEU A 100 3.23 11.20 9.25
N VAL A 101 4.05 12.09 9.80
CA VAL A 101 3.96 13.53 9.48
C VAL A 101 4.42 13.84 8.06
N THR A 102 5.47 13.18 7.57
CA THR A 102 6.07 13.52 6.26
C THR A 102 5.41 12.84 5.07
N ILE A 103 4.84 11.65 5.26
CA ILE A 103 4.20 10.88 4.18
C ILE A 103 2.68 10.98 4.28
N TYR A 104 2.11 10.68 5.45
CA TYR A 104 0.66 10.57 5.59
C TYR A 104 -0.04 11.94 5.68
N ALA A 105 0.51 12.89 6.44
CA ALA A 105 -0.11 14.22 6.59
C ALA A 105 -0.32 14.99 5.27
N PRO A 106 0.62 15.08 4.31
CA PRO A 106 0.36 15.77 3.04
C PRO A 106 -0.72 15.11 2.20
N VAL A 107 -0.80 13.77 2.19
CA VAL A 107 -1.88 13.03 1.49
C VAL A 107 -3.24 13.36 2.10
N VAL A 108 -3.35 13.29 3.44
CA VAL A 108 -4.59 13.63 4.16
C VAL A 108 -4.97 15.08 3.91
N LEU A 109 -4.02 16.01 3.95
CA LEU A 109 -4.25 17.43 3.72
C LEU A 109 -4.80 17.69 2.30
N ALA A 110 -4.18 17.09 1.29
CA ALA A 110 -4.63 17.21 -0.09
C ALA A 110 -6.05 16.68 -0.28
N ARG A 111 -6.35 15.48 0.23
CA ARG A 111 -7.70 14.91 0.18
C ARG A 111 -8.73 15.76 0.92
N LEU A 112 -8.36 16.33 2.06
CA LEU A 112 -9.23 17.21 2.83
C LEU A 112 -9.57 18.46 2.02
N VAL A 113 -8.57 19.10 1.37
CA VAL A 113 -8.79 20.26 0.50
C VAL A 113 -9.70 19.92 -0.69
N LEU A 114 -9.46 18.79 -1.36
CA LEU A 114 -10.29 18.34 -2.48
C LEU A 114 -11.73 18.05 -2.04
N ASN A 115 -11.91 17.32 -0.95
CA ASN A 115 -13.23 16.92 -0.47
C ASN A 115 -14.03 18.11 0.09
N LEU A 116 -13.37 19.09 0.73
CA LEU A 116 -14.03 20.34 1.13
C LEU A 116 -14.45 21.18 -0.08
N GLY A 117 -13.70 21.11 -1.19
CA GLY A 117 -14.07 21.78 -2.44
C GLY A 117 -15.33 21.20 -3.10
N ASN A 118 -15.68 19.95 -2.76
CA ASN A 118 -16.86 19.24 -3.27
C ASN A 118 -18.08 19.34 -2.33
N ASP A 119 -18.10 20.31 -1.40
CA ASP A 119 -19.19 20.57 -0.45
C ASP A 119 -19.58 19.38 0.46
N TYR A 120 -18.68 18.41 0.63
CA TYR A 120 -18.87 17.35 1.61
C TYR A 120 -18.76 17.89 3.05
N GLY A 121 -19.64 17.43 3.94
CA GLY A 121 -19.59 17.82 5.35
C GLY A 121 -18.28 17.43 6.06
N LEU A 122 -17.78 18.27 6.96
CA LEU A 122 -16.45 18.15 7.58
C LEU A 122 -16.13 16.78 8.20
N LEU A 123 -17.11 16.13 8.82
CA LEU A 123 -16.89 14.79 9.41
C LEU A 123 -16.70 13.72 8.34
N ARG A 124 -17.44 13.81 7.22
CA ARG A 124 -17.30 12.88 6.09
C ARG A 124 -15.97 13.12 5.37
N THR A 125 -15.60 14.38 5.15
CA THR A 125 -14.31 14.71 4.52
C THR A 125 -13.12 14.22 5.33
N LEU A 126 -13.18 14.33 6.66
CA LEU A 126 -12.16 13.77 7.54
C LEU A 126 -12.09 12.25 7.44
N GLY A 127 -13.25 11.58 7.42
CA GLY A 127 -13.35 10.12 7.23
C GLY A 127 -12.66 9.67 5.94
N TYR A 128 -13.01 10.29 4.80
CA TYR A 128 -12.43 9.98 3.50
C TYR A 128 -10.94 10.33 3.42
N ALA A 129 -10.54 11.46 3.99
CA ALA A 129 -9.14 11.88 3.96
C ALA A 129 -8.23 10.88 4.70
N LEU A 130 -8.73 10.27 5.78
CA LEU A 130 -7.99 9.29 6.58
C LEU A 130 -7.96 7.87 5.96
N THR A 131 -8.85 7.55 5.03
CA THR A 131 -8.92 6.23 4.39
C THR A 131 -7.65 5.92 3.59
N ILE A 132 -7.18 4.67 3.63
CA ILE A 132 -6.04 4.24 2.82
C ILE A 132 -6.59 3.74 1.47
N GLU A 133 -6.34 4.49 0.40
CA GLU A 133 -6.82 4.14 -0.96
C GLU A 133 -6.19 2.85 -1.48
N ASN A 134 -4.88 2.67 -1.29
CA ASN A 134 -4.16 1.52 -1.80
C ASN A 134 -3.45 0.76 -0.66
N PRO A 135 -4.11 -0.24 -0.04
CA PRO A 135 -3.49 -1.05 1.01
C PRO A 135 -2.37 -1.94 0.47
N ALA A 136 -2.33 -2.24 -0.84
CA ALA A 136 -1.30 -3.08 -1.42
C ALA A 136 0.09 -2.43 -1.38
N ALA A 137 0.15 -1.10 -1.53
CA ALA A 137 1.38 -0.32 -1.38
C ALA A 137 2.01 -0.46 0.02
N LEU A 138 1.23 -0.86 1.03
CA LEU A 138 1.72 -1.10 2.39
C LEU A 138 2.35 -2.49 2.58
N LEU A 139 2.05 -3.47 1.71
CA LEU A 139 2.57 -4.84 1.80
C LEU A 139 4.11 -4.93 1.86
N PRO A 140 4.86 -4.23 1.00
CA PRO A 140 6.32 -4.30 1.03
C PRO A 140 6.94 -3.48 2.18
N VAL A 141 6.20 -2.58 2.83
CA VAL A 141 6.75 -1.63 3.81
C VAL A 141 7.45 -2.32 4.99
N PRO A 142 6.89 -3.34 5.66
CA PRO A 142 7.57 -4.02 6.78
C PRO A 142 8.87 -4.73 6.37
N LEU A 143 8.90 -5.28 5.15
CA LEU A 143 10.10 -5.92 4.61
C LEU A 143 11.19 -4.88 4.33
N ILE A 144 10.83 -3.77 3.67
CA ILE A 144 11.75 -2.67 3.38
C ILE A 144 12.27 -2.05 4.67
N PHE A 145 11.40 -1.86 5.66
CA PHE A 145 11.78 -1.39 7.00
C PHE A 145 12.82 -2.34 7.63
N SER A 146 12.59 -3.65 7.56
CA SER A 146 13.51 -4.67 8.07
C SER A 146 14.88 -4.61 7.39
N VAL A 147 14.92 -4.49 6.06
CA VAL A 147 16.17 -4.38 5.29
C VAL A 147 16.88 -3.05 5.60
N ALA A 148 16.13 -1.95 5.71
CA ALA A 148 16.67 -0.63 6.06
C ALA A 148 17.30 -0.63 7.47
N LEU A 149 16.68 -1.30 8.45
CA LEU A 149 17.27 -1.47 9.79
C LEU A 149 18.58 -2.27 9.79
N MET A 150 18.74 -3.22 8.86
CA MET A 150 19.95 -4.05 8.76
C MET A 150 21.10 -3.38 8.02
N THR A 151 20.80 -2.38 7.18
CA THR A 151 21.77 -1.80 6.25
C THR A 151 22.16 -0.39 6.68
N PRO A 152 23.43 -0.14 7.04
CA PRO A 152 23.85 1.16 7.55
C PRO A 152 24.00 2.23 6.46
N THR A 153 23.94 1.85 5.17
CA THR A 153 24.11 2.76 4.04
C THR A 153 23.18 2.40 2.90
N LEU A 154 22.79 3.42 2.11
CA LEU A 154 21.89 3.25 0.96
C LEU A 154 22.47 2.26 -0.07
N ARG A 155 23.78 2.28 -0.31
CA ARG A 155 24.43 1.33 -1.22
C ARG A 155 24.25 -0.13 -0.76
N ARG A 156 24.38 -0.41 0.54
CA ARG A 156 24.15 -1.76 1.09
C ARG A 156 22.68 -2.14 1.04
N PHE A 157 21.79 -1.19 1.31
CA PHE A 157 20.35 -1.38 1.15
C PHE A 157 20.00 -1.81 -0.28
N LEU A 158 20.49 -1.08 -1.28
CA LEU A 158 20.25 -1.39 -2.69
C LEU A 158 20.81 -2.76 -3.07
N LEU A 159 22.04 -3.09 -2.65
CA LEU A 159 22.65 -4.39 -2.93
C LEU A 159 21.80 -5.54 -2.36
N VAL A 160 21.39 -5.44 -1.08
CA VAL A 160 20.58 -6.46 -0.43
C VAL A 160 19.20 -6.56 -1.07
N SER A 161 18.58 -5.43 -1.41
CA SER A 161 17.27 -5.41 -2.07
C SER A 161 17.31 -6.02 -3.47
N VAL A 162 18.33 -5.70 -4.26
CA VAL A 162 18.56 -6.30 -5.58
C VAL A 162 18.85 -7.80 -5.45
N LEU A 163 19.61 -8.22 -4.44
CA LEU A 163 19.86 -9.64 -4.19
C LEU A 163 18.56 -10.37 -3.84
N ILE A 164 17.74 -9.82 -2.94
CA ILE A 164 16.43 -10.39 -2.59
C ILE A 164 15.56 -10.46 -3.84
N PHE A 165 15.51 -9.41 -4.64
CA PHE A 165 14.75 -9.37 -5.88
C PHE A 165 15.23 -10.43 -6.88
N MET A 166 16.54 -10.53 -7.13
CA MET A 166 17.09 -11.48 -8.11
C MET A 166 16.99 -12.93 -7.66
N VAL A 167 17.11 -13.21 -6.37
CA VAL A 167 17.04 -14.59 -5.84
C VAL A 167 15.60 -15.06 -5.69
N PHE A 168 14.69 -14.18 -5.25
CA PHE A 168 13.33 -14.57 -4.89
C PHE A 168 12.26 -14.09 -5.86
N LEU A 169 12.35 -12.88 -6.43
CA LEU A 169 11.31 -12.35 -7.33
C LEU A 169 11.57 -12.67 -8.80
N GLY A 170 12.83 -12.69 -9.26
CA GLY A 170 13.17 -12.99 -10.65
C GLY A 170 12.69 -14.37 -11.11
N PRO A 171 13.12 -15.47 -10.47
CA PRO A 171 12.70 -16.82 -10.83
C PRO A 171 11.19 -17.03 -10.66
N ALA A 172 10.63 -16.39 -9.63
CA ALA A 172 9.21 -16.37 -9.34
C ALA A 172 8.38 -15.84 -10.52
N TRP A 173 8.74 -14.65 -11.02
CA TRP A 173 8.04 -13.99 -12.11
C TRP A 173 8.14 -14.75 -13.43
N ASP A 174 9.32 -15.30 -13.71
CA ASP A 174 9.61 -16.04 -14.95
C ASP A 174 8.88 -17.39 -15.00
N VAL A 175 8.75 -18.08 -13.86
CA VAL A 175 8.06 -19.38 -13.78
C VAL A 175 6.53 -19.21 -13.72
N SER A 176 6.04 -18.15 -13.08
CA SER A 176 4.61 -18.01 -12.81
C SER A 176 3.81 -17.49 -14.00
N ARG A 177 4.35 -16.55 -14.78
CA ARG A 177 3.67 -15.99 -15.97
C ARG A 177 3.19 -17.04 -16.97
N PRO A 178 4.05 -17.94 -17.51
CA PRO A 178 3.61 -18.91 -18.50
C PRO A 178 2.61 -19.93 -17.93
N LEU A 179 2.67 -20.21 -16.62
CA LEU A 179 1.71 -21.09 -15.95
C LEU A 179 0.32 -20.43 -15.85
N PHE A 180 0.28 -19.14 -15.50
CA PHE A 180 -0.96 -18.38 -15.40
C PHE A 180 -1.59 -18.14 -16.78
N ASP A 181 -0.77 -17.81 -17.79
CA ASP A 181 -1.20 -17.72 -19.19
C ASP A 181 -1.82 -19.05 -19.68
N LEU A 182 -1.22 -20.19 -19.30
CA LEU A 182 -1.72 -21.52 -19.69
C LEU A 182 -3.01 -21.92 -18.96
N LEU A 183 -3.25 -21.38 -17.76
CA LEU A 183 -4.48 -21.58 -16.99
C LEU A 183 -5.59 -20.59 -17.39
N GLY A 184 -5.31 -19.66 -18.32
CA GLY A 184 -6.24 -18.60 -18.70
C GLY A 184 -6.56 -17.65 -17.54
N ILE A 185 -5.70 -17.62 -16.52
CA ILE A 185 -5.82 -16.72 -15.37
C ILE A 185 -5.02 -15.49 -15.76
N ASP A 186 -5.72 -14.48 -16.30
CA ASP A 186 -5.12 -13.17 -16.41
C ASP A 186 -4.89 -12.67 -14.98
N LEU A 187 -3.63 -12.50 -14.59
CA LEU A 187 -3.26 -11.75 -13.40
C LEU A 187 -3.55 -10.28 -13.72
N GLY A 188 -4.83 -9.96 -13.82
CA GLY A 188 -5.32 -8.61 -13.99
C GLY A 188 -4.64 -7.76 -12.93
N THR A 189 -4.19 -6.59 -13.36
CA THR A 189 -3.70 -5.52 -12.48
C THR A 189 -4.72 -5.06 -11.45
N ASP A 190 -5.95 -5.58 -11.55
CA ASP A 190 -7.05 -5.34 -10.64
C ASP A 190 -6.97 -6.28 -9.44
N TYR A 191 -6.95 -5.66 -8.27
CA TYR A 191 -6.93 -6.36 -7.00
C TYR A 191 -8.17 -7.23 -6.85
N ASP A 192 -8.02 -8.51 -7.16
CA ASP A 192 -9.07 -9.50 -6.95
C ASP A 192 -9.48 -9.49 -5.46
N GLY A 193 -10.77 -9.66 -5.19
CA GLY A 193 -11.37 -9.51 -3.86
C GLY A 193 -10.80 -10.48 -2.81
N LEU A 194 -9.94 -11.40 -3.21
CA LEU A 194 -9.22 -12.37 -2.37
C LEU A 194 -7.77 -11.97 -2.02
N MET A 195 -7.20 -10.91 -2.60
CA MET A 195 -5.80 -10.55 -2.35
C MET A 195 -5.53 -10.27 -0.86
N TRP A 196 -6.51 -9.76 -0.11
CA TRP A 196 -6.38 -9.53 1.34
C TRP A 196 -5.97 -10.81 2.10
N LEU A 197 -6.36 -11.99 1.60
CA LEU A 197 -6.05 -13.29 2.21
C LEU A 197 -4.55 -13.61 2.13
N GLN A 198 -3.88 -13.20 1.04
CA GLN A 198 -2.43 -13.33 0.88
C GLN A 198 -1.68 -12.18 1.56
N ALA A 199 -2.23 -10.98 1.48
CA ALA A 199 -1.71 -9.77 2.07
C ALA A 199 -1.61 -9.83 3.60
N LEU A 200 -2.62 -10.36 4.30
CA LEU A 200 -2.67 -10.35 5.75
C LEU A 200 -1.52 -11.15 6.39
N PRO A 201 -1.25 -12.41 5.98
CA PRO A 201 -0.07 -13.14 6.44
C PRO A 201 1.24 -12.39 6.16
N LEU A 202 1.39 -11.81 4.97
CA LEU A 202 2.58 -11.03 4.60
C LEU A 202 2.80 -9.87 5.57
N VAL A 203 1.77 -9.08 5.84
CA VAL A 203 1.86 -7.94 6.79
C VAL A 203 2.16 -8.43 8.20
N VAL A 204 1.48 -9.48 8.67
CA VAL A 204 1.69 -10.01 10.02
C VAL A 204 3.11 -10.53 10.20
N TRP A 205 3.60 -11.35 9.28
CA TRP A 205 4.97 -11.88 9.32
C TRP A 205 6.01 -10.78 9.15
N GLY A 206 5.77 -9.82 8.25
CA GLY A 206 6.62 -8.66 8.03
C GLY A 206 6.77 -7.80 9.27
N CYS A 207 5.66 -7.47 9.92
CA CYS A 207 5.66 -6.69 11.16
C CYS A 207 6.33 -7.46 12.31
N ALA A 208 6.07 -8.76 12.43
CA ALA A 208 6.72 -9.61 13.43
C ALA A 208 8.23 -9.70 13.21
N ALA A 209 8.67 -9.89 11.97
CA ALA A 209 10.09 -9.90 11.60
C ALA A 209 10.74 -8.54 11.84
N ALA A 210 10.11 -7.43 11.42
CA ALA A 210 10.60 -6.08 11.67
C ALA A 210 10.81 -5.81 13.17
N GLY A 211 9.81 -6.17 14.00
CA GLY A 211 9.89 -6.06 15.45
C GLY A 211 10.99 -6.92 16.07
N LEU A 212 11.12 -8.17 15.63
CA LEU A 212 12.15 -9.10 16.11
C LEU A 212 13.55 -8.67 15.68
N ILE A 213 13.73 -8.23 14.44
CA ILE A 213 14.98 -7.68 13.90
C ILE A 213 15.38 -6.43 14.69
N TYR A 214 14.43 -5.51 14.90
CA TYR A 214 14.64 -4.33 15.73
C TYR A 214 15.08 -4.71 17.15
N TRP A 215 14.39 -5.65 17.79
CA TRP A 215 14.74 -6.14 19.13
C TRP A 215 16.13 -6.78 19.17
N LEU A 216 16.44 -7.71 18.26
CA LEU A 216 17.73 -8.38 18.23
C LEU A 216 18.88 -7.40 17.98
N ARG A 217 18.66 -6.40 17.12
CA ARG A 217 19.68 -5.44 16.75
C ARG A 217 19.91 -4.38 17.82
N TYR A 218 18.85 -3.70 18.25
CA TYR A 218 18.93 -2.58 19.18
C TYR A 218 18.94 -3.00 20.65
N ALA A 219 18.27 -4.12 20.99
CA ALA A 219 18.19 -4.59 22.37
C ALA A 219 19.27 -5.59 22.76
N ARG A 220 19.52 -6.59 21.90
CA ARG A 220 20.46 -7.67 22.20
C ARG A 220 21.83 -7.51 21.51
N ARG A 221 21.97 -6.57 20.57
CA ARG A 221 23.18 -6.38 19.73
C ARG A 221 23.64 -7.65 19.00
N GLN A 222 22.70 -8.53 18.63
CA GLN A 222 22.98 -9.81 17.97
C GLN A 222 22.75 -9.70 16.46
N SER A 223 23.73 -9.17 15.73
CA SER A 223 23.65 -8.94 14.28
C SER A 223 23.43 -10.23 13.48
N GLY A 224 24.18 -11.29 13.79
CA GLY A 224 24.07 -12.56 13.07
C GLY A 224 22.68 -13.17 13.15
N ARG A 225 22.04 -13.12 14.33
CA ARG A 225 20.66 -13.63 14.49
C ARG A 225 19.65 -12.76 13.76
N ALA A 226 19.85 -11.44 13.70
CA ALA A 226 18.98 -10.56 12.94
C ALA A 226 19.03 -10.85 11.42
N TRP A 227 20.20 -11.17 10.87
CA TRP A 227 20.33 -11.62 9.48
C TRP A 227 19.63 -12.95 9.21
N LEU A 228 19.71 -13.91 10.15
CA LEU A 228 18.96 -15.17 10.04
C LEU A 228 17.45 -14.92 10.03
N VAL A 229 16.95 -14.05 10.92
CA VAL A 229 15.53 -13.67 10.95
C VAL A 229 15.10 -13.00 9.65
N LEU A 230 15.93 -12.12 9.07
CA LEU A 230 15.65 -11.51 7.78
C LEU A 230 15.57 -12.57 6.67
N GLY A 231 16.52 -13.51 6.62
CA GLY A 231 16.51 -14.61 5.66
C GLY A 231 15.26 -15.49 5.79
N CYS A 232 14.89 -15.87 7.02
CA CYS A 232 13.65 -16.60 7.29
C CYS A 232 12.41 -15.81 6.88
N CYS A 233 12.37 -14.50 7.15
CA CYS A 233 11.26 -13.63 6.75
C CYS A 233 11.11 -13.58 5.22
N VAL A 234 12.21 -13.39 4.48
CA VAL A 234 12.18 -13.37 3.01
C VAL A 234 11.74 -14.73 2.46
N ALA A 235 12.22 -15.83 3.03
CA ALA A 235 11.79 -17.17 2.64
C ALA A 235 10.29 -17.40 2.92
N LEU A 236 9.77 -16.93 4.05
CA LEU A 236 8.34 -17.00 4.35
C LEU A 236 7.51 -16.15 3.40
N TYR A 237 7.96 -14.93 3.08
CA TYR A 237 7.33 -14.07 2.07
C TYR A 237 7.25 -14.79 0.73
N PHE A 238 8.36 -15.40 0.31
CA PHE A 238 8.40 -16.18 -0.92
C PHE A 238 7.42 -17.36 -0.86
N LEU A 239 7.39 -18.12 0.24
CA LEU A 239 6.46 -19.24 0.40
C LEU A 239 4.99 -18.80 0.48
N THR A 240 4.68 -17.60 0.95
CA THR A 240 3.30 -17.09 0.96
C THR A 240 2.83 -16.61 -0.40
N VAL A 241 3.72 -16.05 -1.22
CA VAL A 241 3.40 -15.63 -2.60
C VAL A 241 3.40 -16.85 -3.53
N PHE A 242 4.36 -17.77 -3.34
CA PHE A 242 4.52 -19.01 -4.09
C PHE A 242 4.23 -20.19 -3.19
N THR A 243 3.00 -20.26 -2.71
CA THR A 243 2.53 -21.38 -1.88
C THR A 243 2.64 -22.68 -2.67
N PRO A 244 3.40 -23.68 -2.16
CA PRO A 244 3.38 -25.02 -2.73
C PRO A 244 1.93 -25.54 -2.75
N PRO A 245 1.49 -26.21 -3.84
CA PRO A 245 0.15 -26.80 -3.91
C PRO A 245 -0.17 -27.75 -2.76
N SER A 246 0.86 -28.35 -2.17
CA SER A 246 0.74 -29.25 -1.02
C SER A 246 0.46 -28.55 0.32
N LEU A 247 0.80 -27.26 0.46
CA LEU A 247 0.68 -26.55 1.74
C LEU A 247 -0.64 -25.81 1.88
N TYR A 248 -1.12 -25.21 0.80
CA TYR A 248 -2.39 -24.48 0.79
C TYR A 248 -3.24 -25.05 -0.34
N GLY A 249 -4.40 -25.61 0.01
CA GLY A 249 -5.41 -26.04 -0.95
C GLY A 249 -6.09 -24.85 -1.62
N TRP A 250 -5.32 -23.98 -2.29
CA TRP A 250 -5.82 -22.80 -2.99
C TRP A 250 -6.84 -23.18 -4.04
N ASP A 251 -6.67 -24.32 -4.71
CA ASP A 251 -7.68 -24.86 -5.62
C ASP A 251 -9.03 -25.04 -4.92
N GLN A 252 -9.03 -25.50 -3.66
CA GLN A 252 -10.25 -25.63 -2.86
C GLN A 252 -10.77 -24.27 -2.42
N ALA A 253 -9.90 -23.34 -1.99
CA ALA A 253 -10.33 -22.00 -1.58
C ALA A 253 -10.95 -21.21 -2.76
N ILE A 254 -10.33 -21.29 -3.93
CA ILE A 254 -10.83 -20.71 -5.19
C ILE A 254 -12.11 -21.42 -5.62
N ALA A 255 -12.17 -22.75 -5.57
CA ALA A 255 -13.38 -23.49 -5.90
C ALA A 255 -14.53 -23.15 -4.94
N ILE A 256 -14.26 -22.98 -3.64
CA ILE A 256 -15.24 -22.54 -2.65
C ILE A 256 -15.69 -21.11 -2.95
N HIS A 257 -14.77 -20.20 -3.28
CA HIS A 257 -15.12 -18.82 -3.63
C HIS A 257 -15.97 -18.74 -4.89
N ARG A 258 -15.58 -19.44 -5.97
CA ARG A 258 -16.37 -19.59 -7.19
C ARG A 258 -17.72 -20.24 -6.92
N ALA A 259 -17.76 -21.26 -6.07
CA ALA A 259 -19.01 -21.89 -5.67
C ALA A 259 -19.90 -20.90 -4.93
N PHE A 260 -19.38 -20.09 -4.00
CA PHE A 260 -20.17 -19.07 -3.30
C PHE A 260 -20.67 -17.95 -4.22
N LEU A 261 -19.85 -17.49 -5.16
CA LEU A 261 -20.27 -16.50 -6.16
C LEU A 261 -21.33 -17.07 -7.12
N ASN A 262 -21.19 -18.33 -7.52
CA ASN A 262 -22.06 -18.96 -8.52
C ASN A 262 -23.30 -19.67 -7.92
N ARG A 263 -23.43 -19.76 -6.59
CA ARG A 263 -24.50 -20.57 -5.95
C ARG A 263 -25.90 -19.95 -6.08
N ASP A 264 -25.99 -18.64 -6.30
CA ASP A 264 -27.26 -17.91 -6.19
C ASP A 264 -27.79 -17.34 -7.51
N LEU A 265 -27.15 -17.63 -8.66
CA LEU A 265 -27.53 -17.02 -9.94
C LEU A 265 -27.73 -18.10 -11.02
N PRO A 266 -28.99 -18.50 -11.30
CA PRO A 266 -29.31 -19.51 -12.31
C PRO A 266 -29.17 -19.03 -13.76
N ASP A 267 -28.87 -17.74 -13.98
CA ASP A 267 -28.60 -17.15 -15.29
C ASP A 267 -27.27 -16.37 -15.22
N GLU A 268 -26.30 -16.69 -16.09
CA GLU A 268 -24.99 -16.04 -16.17
C GLU A 268 -25.09 -14.52 -16.42
N ASN A 269 -26.22 -14.04 -16.98
CA ASN A 269 -26.49 -12.62 -17.20
C ASN A 269 -26.83 -11.84 -15.92
N VAL A 270 -27.18 -12.53 -14.82
CA VAL A 270 -27.61 -11.87 -13.58
C VAL A 270 -26.40 -11.47 -12.73
N LEU A 271 -25.19 -11.98 -12.97
CA LEU A 271 -23.99 -11.52 -12.25
C LEU A 271 -23.64 -10.07 -12.63
N ASP A 272 -23.75 -9.75 -13.92
CA ASP A 272 -23.55 -8.39 -14.43
C ASP A 272 -24.66 -7.43 -13.96
N GLU A 273 -25.88 -7.92 -13.71
CA GLU A 273 -26.99 -7.14 -13.11
C GLU A 273 -26.98 -7.09 -11.57
N ALA A 274 -26.42 -8.10 -10.89
CA ALA A 274 -26.44 -8.25 -9.43
C ALA A 274 -25.24 -7.61 -8.73
N VAL A 275 -24.13 -7.39 -9.44
CA VAL A 275 -23.04 -6.52 -8.96
C VAL A 275 -23.41 -5.05 -9.20
N SER A 276 -24.57 -4.64 -8.67
CA SER A 276 -24.79 -3.25 -8.33
C SER A 276 -23.81 -2.93 -7.20
N LEU A 277 -22.64 -2.37 -7.54
CA LEU A 277 -21.78 -1.71 -6.56
C LEU A 277 -22.62 -0.61 -5.92
N LYS A 278 -23.20 -0.93 -4.76
CA LYS A 278 -23.83 0.05 -3.91
C LYS A 278 -22.70 0.96 -3.44
N HIS A 279 -22.48 2.06 -4.16
CA HIS A 279 -21.67 3.15 -3.66
C HIS A 279 -22.32 3.57 -2.35
N ASP A 280 -21.68 3.26 -1.22
CA ASP A 280 -22.18 3.55 0.14
C ASP A 280 -22.41 5.08 0.37
N SER A 281 -22.12 5.90 -0.63
CA SER A 281 -22.24 7.36 -0.63
C SER A 281 -23.18 7.95 -1.70
N ALA A 282 -23.84 7.17 -2.55
CA ALA A 282 -24.87 7.73 -3.42
C ALA A 282 -26.11 8.06 -2.57
N CYS A 283 -26.47 9.34 -2.47
CA CYS A 283 -27.71 9.81 -1.81
C CYS A 283 -28.99 9.41 -2.56
N PHE A 284 -28.88 8.59 -3.59
CA PHE A 284 -30.00 8.02 -4.32
C PHE A 284 -30.19 6.58 -3.85
N ALA A 285 -31.45 6.16 -3.67
CA ALA A 285 -31.75 4.75 -3.50
C ALA A 285 -31.12 3.99 -4.67
N ALA A 286 -30.44 2.86 -4.41
CA ALA A 286 -29.87 2.03 -5.46
C ALA A 286 -30.98 1.68 -6.47
N ALA A 287 -31.02 2.42 -7.58
CA ALA A 287 -31.99 2.20 -8.63
C ALA A 287 -31.41 1.10 -9.52
N ARG A 288 -32.17 0.03 -9.70
CA ARG A 288 -31.80 -1.02 -10.65
C ARG A 288 -31.80 -0.41 -12.05
N LEU A 289 -30.83 -0.76 -12.89
CA LEU A 289 -30.81 -0.33 -14.30
C LEU A 289 -32.14 -0.67 -15.00
N ASP A 290 -32.72 -1.84 -14.69
CA ASP A 290 -34.05 -2.26 -15.17
C ASP A 290 -35.21 -1.38 -14.69
N SER A 291 -35.08 -0.77 -13.51
CA SER A 291 -36.10 0.16 -13.01
C SER A 291 -36.04 1.52 -13.69
N LEU A 292 -34.88 1.93 -14.24
CA LEU A 292 -34.74 3.17 -15.01
C LEU A 292 -35.33 3.04 -16.42
N ALA A 293 -35.21 1.85 -17.04
CA ALA A 293 -35.83 1.55 -18.34
C ALA A 293 -37.37 1.46 -18.28
N SER A 294 -37.91 1.08 -17.11
CA SER A 294 -39.35 0.95 -16.88
C SER A 294 -40.00 2.16 -16.21
N ASP A 295 -39.22 3.18 -15.82
CA ASP A 295 -39.75 4.42 -15.24
C ASP A 295 -40.26 5.37 -16.34
N PRO A 296 -41.60 5.57 -16.47
CA PRO A 296 -42.17 6.37 -17.55
C PRO A 296 -41.74 7.85 -17.51
N VAL A 297 -41.22 8.31 -16.37
CA VAL A 297 -40.72 9.68 -16.20
C VAL A 297 -39.36 9.88 -16.90
N LEU A 298 -38.50 8.85 -16.91
CA LEU A 298 -37.19 8.90 -17.55
C LEU A 298 -37.24 8.58 -19.04
N SER A 299 -38.16 7.71 -19.47
CA SER A 299 -38.39 7.46 -20.90
C SER A 299 -38.97 8.69 -21.63
N GLN A 300 -39.76 9.52 -20.94
CA GLN A 300 -40.23 10.80 -21.48
C GLN A 300 -39.15 11.90 -21.50
N ALA A 301 -38.11 11.78 -20.68
CA ALA A 301 -37.08 12.81 -20.56
C ALA A 301 -35.96 12.72 -21.61
N GLY A 302 -35.95 11.69 -22.47
CA GLY A 302 -34.92 11.49 -23.51
C GLY A 302 -33.50 11.23 -22.98
N LEU A 303 -33.33 11.19 -21.66
CA LEU A 303 -32.04 11.02 -20.97
C LEU A 303 -31.49 9.60 -21.06
N TYR A 304 -32.29 8.62 -21.47
CA TYR A 304 -31.85 7.23 -21.57
C TYR A 304 -30.88 7.01 -22.74
N GLU A 305 -31.09 7.65 -23.90
CA GLU A 305 -30.16 7.55 -25.03
C GLU A 305 -28.82 8.25 -24.73
N ASP A 306 -28.84 9.42 -24.09
CA ASP A 306 -27.63 10.19 -23.77
C ASP A 306 -26.75 9.54 -22.68
N ILE A 307 -27.34 8.66 -21.84
CA ILE A 307 -26.61 7.88 -20.82
C ILE A 307 -26.03 6.59 -21.42
N VAL A 308 -26.76 5.91 -22.30
CA VAL A 308 -26.28 4.70 -22.99
C VAL A 308 -25.21 5.01 -24.03
N GLU A 309 -25.22 6.21 -24.64
CA GLU A 309 -24.19 6.62 -25.60
C GLU A 309 -22.89 7.11 -24.90
N ARG A 310 -22.91 7.30 -23.58
CA ARG A 310 -21.77 7.78 -22.77
C ARG A 310 -21.23 6.77 -21.75
N ALA A 311 -21.90 5.64 -21.57
CA ALA A 311 -21.44 4.50 -20.77
C ALA A 311 -20.78 3.45 -21.69
#